data_AF-S9P0G0-F1
#
_entry.id   AF-S9P0G0-F1
#
_cell.length_a   1.000
_cell.length_b   1.000
_cell.length_c   1.000
_cell.angle_alpha   90.00
_cell.angle_beta   90.00
_cell.angle_gamma   90.00
#
_symmetry.space_group_name_H-M   'P 1'
#
loop_
_entity.id
_entity.type
_entity.pdbx_description
1 polymer ?
#
loop_
_entity_poly.entity_id
_entity_poly.type
_entity_poly.pdbx_seq_one_letter_code
_entity_poly.pdbx_strand_id
1 'polypeptide(L)'
;MDRALLRKLESLAARLDDEYLCLEEEGDETTRPEVLRLFSKARAASALGFALSEDPGQLHEAIYEALVAVDDASEVIRPVAEALQS
;
A
#
# COMPACT_ATOMS: atom_id res chain seq x y z
N MET A 1 18.72 -8.27 1.83
CA MET A 1 17.61 -7.34 1.58
C MET A 1 18.04 -5.94 2.02
N ASP A 2 17.71 -4.89 1.25
CA ASP A 2 18.18 -3.53 1.50
C ASP A 2 17.39 -2.87 2.66
N ARG A 3 17.96 -2.85 3.86
CA ARG A 3 17.35 -2.21 5.04
C ARG A 3 17.11 -0.71 4.85
N ALA A 4 17.89 -0.03 4.00
CA ALA A 4 17.68 1.37 3.71
C ALA A 4 16.44 1.57 2.83
N LEU A 5 16.19 0.66 1.89
CA LEU A 5 14.97 0.66 1.09
C LEU A 5 13.73 0.42 1.97
N LEU A 6 13.76 -0.56 2.88
CA LEU A 6 12.63 -0.83 3.79
C LEU A 6 12.27 0.42 4.61
N ARG A 7 13.25 1.05 5.26
CA ARG A 7 13.00 2.28 6.04
C ARG A 7 12.42 3.41 5.19
N LYS A 8 12.83 3.52 3.93
CA LYS A 8 12.27 4.51 3.00
C LYS A 8 10.82 4.20 2.66
N LEU A 9 10.46 2.92 2.48
CA LEU A 9 9.08 2.49 2.24
C LEU A 9 8.20 2.73 3.46
N GLU A 10 8.68 2.37 4.66
CA GLU A 10 7.98 2.63 5.93
C GLU A 10 7.75 4.14 6.14
N SER A 11 8.79 4.95 5.92
CA SER A 11 8.68 6.41 6.04
C SER A 11 7.75 7.01 4.98
N LEU A 12 7.73 6.44 3.77
CA LEU A 12 6.84 6.86 2.70
C LEU A 12 5.39 6.53 3.03
N ALA A 13 5.11 5.31 3.49
CA ALA A 13 3.79 4.88 3.91
C ALA A 13 3.25 5.77 5.02
N ALA A 14 4.04 5.99 6.09
CA ALA A 14 3.65 6.84 7.22
C ALA A 14 3.33 8.28 6.77
N ARG A 15 4.18 8.89 5.94
CA ARG A 15 3.93 10.25 5.44
C ARG A 15 2.67 10.33 4.57
N LEU A 16 2.43 9.34 3.73
CA LEU A 16 1.23 9.30 2.88
C LEU A 16 -0.03 9.08 3.71
N ASP A 17 0.04 8.27 4.77
CA ASP A 17 -1.06 8.09 5.72
C ASP A 17 -1.36 9.39 6.48
N ASP A 18 -0.34 10.10 6.96
CA ASP A 18 -0.52 11.40 7.61
C ASP A 18 -1.18 12.41 6.65
N GLU A 19 -0.71 12.49 5.40
CA GLU A 19 -1.29 13.37 4.37
C GLU A 19 -2.75 12.98 4.05
N TYR A 20 -3.04 11.68 3.96
CA TYR A 20 -4.38 11.14 3.75
C TYR A 20 -5.31 11.53 4.91
N LEU A 21 -4.92 11.27 6.15
CA LEU A 21 -5.72 11.54 7.35
C LEU A 21 -5.99 13.03 7.50
N CYS A 22 -4.97 13.88 7.35
CA CYS A 22 -5.15 15.33 7.41
C CYS A 22 -6.14 15.82 6.33
N LEU A 23 -6.02 15.33 5.09
CA LEU A 23 -6.90 15.76 4.00
C LEU A 23 -8.33 15.20 4.16
N GLU A 24 -8.49 14.01 4.74
CA GLU A 24 -9.81 13.44 5.05
C GLU A 24 -10.52 14.20 6.17
N GLU A 25 -9.78 14.65 7.19
CA GLU A 25 -10.33 15.43 8.32
C GLU A 25 -10.71 16.86 7.93
N GLU A 26 -9.90 17.53 7.09
CA GLU A 26 -10.09 18.94 6.72
C GLU A 26 -10.90 19.14 5.43
N GLY A 27 -10.98 18.09 4.60
CA GLY A 27 -11.53 18.14 3.26
C GLY A 27 -13.05 18.05 3.16
N ASP A 28 -13.55 18.16 1.93
CA ASP A 28 -14.95 17.96 1.58
C ASP A 28 -15.06 17.02 0.37
N GLU A 29 -16.26 16.86 -0.21
CA GLU A 29 -16.47 15.95 -1.33
C GLU A 29 -15.59 16.27 -2.57
N THR A 30 -15.09 17.51 -2.69
CA THR A 30 -14.20 17.93 -3.77
C THR A 30 -12.77 17.40 -3.62
N THR A 31 -12.32 17.13 -2.39
CA THR A 31 -10.99 16.56 -2.11
C THR A 31 -10.99 15.03 -2.13
N ARG A 32 -12.18 14.41 -2.14
CA ARG A 32 -12.33 12.94 -2.09
C ARG A 32 -11.50 12.16 -3.12
N PRO A 33 -11.37 12.57 -4.40
CA PRO A 33 -10.49 11.88 -5.33
C PRO A 33 -9.02 11.90 -4.91
N GLU A 34 -8.57 12.97 -4.27
CA GLU A 34 -7.19 13.09 -3.78
C GLU A 34 -6.97 12.30 -2.49
N VAL A 35 -7.96 12.28 -1.58
CA VAL A 35 -7.97 11.42 -0.38
C VAL A 35 -7.80 9.96 -0.78
N LEU A 36 -8.62 9.46 -1.72
CA LEU A 36 -8.52 8.08 -2.21
C LEU A 36 -7.17 7.79 -2.86
N ARG A 37 -6.63 8.76 -3.61
CA ARG A 37 -5.31 8.63 -4.23
C ARG A 37 -4.18 8.53 -3.20
N LEU A 38 -4.23 9.32 -2.13
CA LEU A 38 -3.25 9.27 -1.04
C LEU A 38 -3.36 7.95 -0.28
N PHE A 39 -4.58 7.53 0.04
CA PHE A 39 -4.88 6.24 0.66
C PHE A 39 -4.28 5.08 -0.15
N SER A 40 -4.63 4.95 -1.44
CA SER A 40 -4.10 3.88 -2.30
C SER A 40 -2.58 3.85 -2.35
N LYS A 41 -1.93 5.03 -2.37
CA LYS A 41 -0.46 5.11 -2.35
C LYS A 41 0.13 4.67 -1.02
N ALA A 42 -0.49 5.02 0.11
CA ALA A 42 -0.03 4.59 1.43
C ALA A 42 -0.10 3.06 1.54
N ARG A 43 -1.24 2.46 1.15
CA ARG A 43 -1.44 1.01 1.14
C ARG A 43 -0.43 0.29 0.22
N ALA A 44 -0.20 0.81 -0.98
CA ALA A 44 0.80 0.25 -1.89
C ALA A 44 2.25 0.32 -1.32
N ALA A 45 2.61 1.40 -0.63
CA ALA A 45 3.91 1.53 0.02
C ALA A 45 4.06 0.55 1.20
N SER A 46 3.02 0.39 2.03
CA SER A 46 2.97 -0.62 3.09
C SER A 46 3.09 -2.04 2.54
N ALA A 47 2.36 -2.36 1.47
CA ALA A 47 2.42 -3.66 0.81
C ALA A 47 3.85 -4.02 0.38
N LEU A 48 4.57 -3.08 -0.23
CA LEU A 48 5.98 -3.26 -0.61
C LEU A 48 6.89 -3.42 0.61
N GLY A 49 6.65 -2.66 1.68
CA GLY A 49 7.39 -2.79 2.95
C GLY A 49 7.26 -4.20 3.54
N PHE A 50 6.02 -4.70 3.63
CA PHE A 50 5.74 -6.04 4.14
C PHE A 50 6.30 -7.14 3.22
N ALA A 51 6.14 -7.01 1.89
CA ALA A 51 6.64 -7.99 0.93
C ALA A 51 8.18 -8.12 0.97
N LEU A 52 8.87 -7.03 1.27
CA LEU A 52 10.32 -7.02 1.39
C LEU A 52 10.82 -7.40 2.77
N SER A 53 9.98 -7.51 3.80
CA SER A 53 10.37 -7.81 5.18
C SER A 53 11.20 -9.11 5.31
N GLU A 54 12.12 -9.14 6.29
CA GLU A 54 12.83 -10.37 6.67
C GLU A 54 11.94 -11.37 7.43
N ASP A 55 10.76 -10.93 7.89
CA ASP A 55 9.75 -11.77 8.56
C ASP A 55 8.74 -12.32 7.54
N PRO A 56 8.78 -13.63 7.22
CA PRO A 56 7.82 -14.26 6.32
C PRO A 56 6.37 -14.18 6.84
N GLY A 57 6.19 -13.97 8.14
CA GLY A 57 4.90 -13.72 8.75
C GLY A 57 4.21 -12.48 8.19
N GLN A 58 4.93 -11.52 7.60
CA GLN A 58 4.36 -10.29 7.04
C GLN A 58 3.77 -10.44 5.63
N LEU A 59 3.94 -11.60 4.97
CA LEU A 59 3.45 -11.78 3.59
C LEU A 59 1.93 -11.62 3.46
N HIS A 60 1.16 -12.00 4.48
CA HIS A 60 -0.29 -11.82 4.45
C HIS A 60 -0.68 -10.34 4.52
N GLU A 61 0.06 -9.52 5.27
CA GLU A 61 -0.12 -8.06 5.31
C GLU A 61 0.22 -7.43 3.96
N ALA A 62 1.29 -7.89 3.31
CA ALA A 62 1.63 -7.42 1.96
C ALA A 62 0.49 -7.63 0.96
N ILE A 63 -0.14 -8.81 0.99
CA ILE A 63 -1.27 -9.15 0.13
C ILE A 63 -2.50 -8.33 0.51
N TYR A 64 -2.81 -8.24 1.80
CA TYR A 64 -3.94 -7.44 2.30
C TYR A 64 -3.85 -5.99 1.83
N GLU A 65 -2.71 -5.35 2.06
CA GLU A 65 -2.50 -3.94 1.70
C GLU A 65 -2.53 -3.71 0.18
N ALA A 66 -2.00 -4.65 -0.60
CA ALA A 66 -2.06 -4.56 -2.06
C ALA A 66 -3.51 -4.63 -2.57
N LEU A 67 -4.35 -5.49 -1.98
CA LEU A 67 -5.77 -5.62 -2.35
C LEU A 67 -6.58 -4.39 -1.95
N VAL A 68 -6.29 -3.79 -0.79
CA VAL A 68 -6.96 -2.58 -0.32
C VAL A 68 -6.54 -1.33 -1.12
N ALA A 69 -5.35 -1.35 -1.75
CA ALA A 69 -4.87 -0.23 -2.55
C ALA A 69 -5.62 -0.02 -3.87
N VAL A 70 -6.37 -1.03 -4.34
CA VAL A 70 -7.08 -1.04 -5.63
C VAL A 70 -8.59 -1.18 -5.46
N ASP A 71 -9.36 -0.68 -6.42
CA ASP A 71 -10.82 -0.82 -6.40
C ASP A 71 -11.28 -2.25 -6.77
N ASP A 72 -10.56 -2.90 -7.69
CA ASP A 72 -10.81 -4.27 -8.11
C ASP A 72 -9.63 -5.19 -7.73
N ALA A 73 -9.88 -6.07 -6.77
CA ALA A 73 -8.93 -7.08 -6.32
C ALA A 73 -8.39 -7.97 -7.46
N SER A 74 -9.12 -8.12 -8.57
CA SER A 74 -8.69 -8.89 -9.73
C SER A 74 -7.41 -8.31 -10.38
N GLU A 75 -7.16 -7.01 -10.22
CA GLU A 75 -5.97 -6.32 -10.71
C GLU A 75 -4.69 -6.80 -10.01
N VAL A 76 -4.80 -7.31 -8.78
CA VAL A 76 -3.68 -7.88 -8.01
C VAL A 76 -3.68 -9.41 -8.10
N ILE A 77 -4.84 -10.05 -7.93
CA ILE A 77 -4.94 -11.51 -7.85
C ILE A 77 -4.47 -12.19 -9.13
N ARG A 78 -4.87 -11.68 -10.30
CA ARG A 78 -4.54 -12.32 -11.59
C ARG A 78 -3.02 -12.31 -11.85
N PRO A 79 -2.30 -11.18 -11.78
CA PRO A 79 -0.84 -11.17 -11.96
C PRO A 79 -0.11 -12.07 -10.96
N VAL A 80 -0.56 -12.12 -9.70
CA VAL A 80 0.05 -13.00 -8.69
C VAL A 80 -0.17 -14.47 -9.03
N ALA A 81 -1.40 -14.85 -9.43
CA ALA A 81 -1.70 -16.22 -9.82
C ALA A 81 -0.89 -16.66 -11.05
N GLU A 82 -0.72 -15.78 -12.03
CA GLU A 82 0.12 -16.02 -13.21
C GLU A 82 1.60 -16.22 -12.83
N ALA A 83 2.14 -15.36 -11.95
CA ALA A 83 3.53 -15.45 -11.49
C ALA A 83 3.85 -16.72 -10.68
N LEU A 84 2.85 -17.32 -10.03
CA LEU A 84 3.01 -18.58 -9.28
C LEU A 84 2.94 -19.84 -10.16
N GLN A 85 2.50 -19.71 -11.41
CA GLN A 85 2.41 -20.82 -12.37
C GLN A 85 3.68 -20.95 -13.22
N SER A 86 4.54 -19.93 -13.24
CA SER A 86 5.85 -19.89 -13.89
C SER A 86 6.97 -20.42 -13.00
#